data_AF-A0A9D6C219-F1
#
_entry.id   AF-A0A9D6C219-F1
#
_cell.length_a   1.000
_cell.length_b   1.000
_cell.length_c   1.000
_cell.angle_alpha   90.00
_cell.angle_beta   90.00
_cell.angle_gamma   90.00
#
_symmetry.space_group_name_H-M   'P 1'
#
loop_
_entity.id
_entity.type
_entity.pdbx_description
1 polymer ?
#
loop_
_entity_poly.entity_id
_entity_poly.type
_entity_poly.pdbx_seq_one_letter_code
_entity_poly.pdbx_strand_id
1 'polypeptide(L)'
;MLCHDFPSEWADILDLLAAFRLRKSWIVAGGGNKTRLAASIDDFLSTRGWVEKQFQTAIEVDGRRLDSPTHKVDCVKNRVALEIEWNNKDPFFDRDLNNFRLLFELRAVSVGVIITRSDELQDIFNALGRGSSYGNSTTHMSKLLSRIEGGGGAGCPLLVFGIRKSLYVEDVP
;
A
#
# COMPACT_ATOMS: atom_id res chain seq x y z
N MET A 1 -10.55 3.02 -16.48
CA MET A 1 -9.29 3.79 -16.30
C MET A 1 -8.13 2.83 -16.14
N LEU A 2 -7.85 2.23 -14.96
CA LEU A 2 -6.67 1.34 -14.83
C LEU A 2 -6.64 0.14 -15.80
N CYS A 3 -7.72 -0.64 -15.92
CA CYS A 3 -7.78 -1.80 -16.82
C CYS A 3 -7.69 -1.47 -18.33
N HIS A 4 -7.92 -0.20 -18.71
CA HIS A 4 -7.92 0.25 -20.09
C HIS A 4 -6.63 1.00 -20.44
N ASP A 5 -6.21 1.90 -19.55
CA ASP A 5 -5.08 2.82 -19.77
C ASP A 5 -3.75 2.22 -19.30
N PHE A 6 -3.79 1.25 -18.38
CA PHE A 6 -2.64 0.55 -17.79
C PHE A 6 -2.89 -0.98 -17.70
N PRO A 7 -3.20 -1.65 -18.82
CA PRO A 7 -3.62 -3.06 -18.80
C PRO A 7 -2.54 -4.01 -18.28
N SER A 8 -1.26 -3.70 -18.51
CA SER A 8 -0.13 -4.47 -17.97
C SER A 8 -0.03 -4.39 -16.44
N GLU A 9 -0.14 -3.20 -15.89
CA GLU A 9 -0.09 -2.95 -14.44
C GLU A 9 -1.31 -3.58 -13.76
N TRP A 10 -2.47 -3.51 -14.40
CA TRP A 10 -3.68 -4.16 -13.93
C TRP A 10 -3.52 -5.68 -13.87
N ALA A 11 -2.99 -6.29 -14.94
CA ALA A 11 -2.70 -7.73 -14.97
C ALA A 11 -1.70 -8.12 -13.86
N ASP A 12 -0.62 -7.36 -13.69
CA ASP A 12 0.37 -7.62 -12.62
C ASP A 12 -0.28 -7.60 -11.23
N ILE A 13 -1.16 -6.63 -10.96
CA ILE A 13 -1.88 -6.53 -9.68
C ILE A 13 -2.84 -7.71 -9.50
N LEU A 14 -3.58 -8.11 -10.54
CA LEU A 14 -4.48 -9.25 -10.44
C LEU A 14 -3.71 -10.56 -10.20
N ASP A 15 -2.60 -10.77 -10.90
CA ASP A 15 -1.74 -11.94 -10.71
C ASP A 15 -1.16 -11.97 -9.30
N LEU A 16 -0.73 -10.81 -8.78
CA LEU A 16 -0.28 -10.66 -7.39
C LEU A 16 -1.39 -11.09 -6.43
N LEU A 17 -2.59 -10.50 -6.54
CA LEU A 17 -3.71 -10.76 -5.65
C LEU A 17 -4.18 -12.22 -5.73
N ALA A 18 -4.08 -12.86 -6.89
CA ALA A 18 -4.43 -14.26 -7.09
C ALA A 18 -3.39 -15.21 -6.47
N ALA A 19 -2.10 -14.91 -6.61
CA ALA A 19 -1.00 -15.73 -6.12
C ALA A 19 -0.72 -15.56 -4.62
N PHE A 20 -1.03 -14.38 -4.07
CA PHE A 20 -0.67 -14.02 -2.71
C PHE A 20 -1.34 -14.93 -1.66
N ARG A 21 -0.57 -15.36 -0.65
CA ARG A 21 -1.06 -16.09 0.52
C ARG A 21 -0.44 -15.51 1.79
N LEU A 22 -1.25 -15.27 2.80
CA LEU A 22 -0.80 -14.82 4.12
C LEU A 22 -0.39 -16.03 4.96
N ARG A 23 0.91 -16.20 5.18
CA ARG A 23 1.45 -17.37 5.88
C ARG A 23 1.47 -17.18 7.40
N LYS A 24 1.12 -18.22 8.15
CA LYS A 24 1.24 -18.27 9.63
C LYS A 24 2.65 -17.94 10.10
N SER A 25 3.67 -18.49 9.45
CA SER A 25 5.08 -18.25 9.78
C SER A 25 5.46 -16.77 9.74
N TRP A 26 4.82 -15.97 8.87
CA TRP A 26 5.08 -14.54 8.74
C TRP A 26 4.47 -13.70 9.86
N ILE A 27 3.35 -14.17 10.43
CA ILE A 27 2.65 -13.48 11.53
C ILE A 27 3.34 -13.77 12.86
N VAL A 28 3.73 -15.02 13.08
CA VAL A 28 4.29 -15.51 14.35
C VAL A 28 5.73 -15.02 14.56
N ALA A 29 6.53 -14.94 13.49
CA ALA A 29 7.95 -14.59 13.59
C ALA A 29 8.21 -13.22 14.27
N GLY A 30 7.29 -12.26 14.13
CA GLY A 30 7.28 -10.98 14.85
C GLY A 30 8.49 -10.06 14.61
N GLY A 31 8.25 -8.82 14.16
CA GLY A 31 9.28 -7.77 14.14
C GLY A 31 10.35 -7.89 13.04
N GLY A 32 10.98 -6.76 12.72
CA GLY A 32 11.93 -6.58 11.61
C GLY A 32 11.60 -5.30 10.82
N ASN A 33 12.61 -4.66 10.21
CA ASN A 33 12.43 -3.39 9.47
C ASN A 33 11.45 -3.51 8.28
N LYS A 34 11.31 -4.71 7.70
CA LYS A 34 10.36 -5.03 6.65
C LYS A 34 9.74 -6.39 6.92
N THR A 35 8.41 -6.48 6.90
CA THR A 35 7.72 -7.76 7.14
C THR A 35 7.92 -8.70 5.95
N ARG A 36 7.92 -10.01 6.20
CA ARG A 36 7.98 -11.02 5.11
C ARG A 36 6.83 -10.87 4.12
N LEU A 37 5.69 -10.34 4.57
CA LEU A 37 4.57 -10.01 3.71
C LEU A 37 4.89 -8.91 2.72
N ALA A 38 5.40 -7.77 3.21
CA ALA A 38 5.77 -6.64 2.35
C ALA A 38 6.85 -7.09 1.35
N ALA A 39 7.90 -7.76 1.84
CA ALA A 39 8.95 -8.32 0.99
C ALA A 39 8.40 -9.27 -0.09
N SER A 40 7.46 -10.16 0.24
CA SER A 40 6.85 -11.06 -0.76
C SER A 40 6.09 -10.32 -1.86
N ILE A 41 5.45 -9.19 -1.54
CA ILE A 41 4.74 -8.39 -2.55
C ILE A 41 5.76 -7.62 -3.40
N ASP A 42 6.77 -7.02 -2.78
CA ASP A 42 7.81 -6.28 -3.49
C ASP A 42 8.64 -7.16 -4.42
N ASP A 43 9.01 -8.37 -3.98
CA ASP A 43 9.73 -9.34 -4.81
C ASP A 43 8.87 -9.74 -6.03
N PHE A 44 7.56 -9.92 -5.83
CA PHE A 44 6.64 -10.24 -6.91
C PHE A 44 6.53 -9.11 -7.93
N LEU A 45 6.42 -7.86 -7.48
CA LEU A 45 6.26 -6.70 -8.34
C LEU A 45 7.57 -6.26 -9.01
N SER A 46 8.70 -6.35 -8.30
CA SER A 46 10.02 -5.97 -8.84
C SER A 46 10.45 -6.83 -10.02
N THR A 47 10.15 -8.13 -10.00
CA THR A 47 10.37 -9.03 -11.15
C THR A 47 9.52 -8.67 -12.38
N ARG A 48 8.52 -7.80 -12.22
CA ARG A 48 7.63 -7.28 -13.28
C ARG A 48 7.94 -5.82 -13.62
N GLY A 49 9.05 -5.28 -13.16
CA GLY A 49 9.52 -3.94 -13.49
C GLY A 49 8.86 -2.82 -12.68
N TRP A 50 8.19 -3.15 -11.58
CA TRP A 50 7.80 -2.14 -10.58
C TRP A 50 9.03 -1.75 -9.77
N VAL A 51 9.16 -0.45 -9.49
CA VAL A 51 10.32 0.09 -8.78
C VAL A 51 9.91 1.00 -7.64
N GLU A 52 10.61 0.90 -6.53
CA GLU A 52 10.53 1.89 -5.46
C GLU A 52 11.00 3.25 -5.99
N LYS A 53 10.23 4.31 -5.75
CA LYS A 53 10.50 5.61 -6.39
C LYS A 53 10.27 6.79 -5.44
N GLN A 54 11.32 7.60 -5.28
CA GLN A 54 11.20 8.95 -4.74
C GLN A 54 10.96 9.92 -5.91
N PHE A 55 9.82 10.62 -5.89
CA PHE A 55 9.56 11.69 -6.84
C PHE A 55 10.15 12.99 -6.31
N GLN A 56 11.03 13.63 -7.08
CA GLN A 56 11.47 14.99 -6.76
C GLN A 56 10.45 15.98 -7.31
N THR A 57 9.79 16.72 -6.44
CA THR A 57 8.77 17.70 -6.82
C THR A 57 9.13 19.07 -6.29
N ALA A 58 8.89 20.10 -7.09
CA ALA A 58 9.10 21.49 -6.68
C ALA A 58 8.06 22.39 -7.34
N ILE A 59 7.73 23.48 -6.66
CA ILE A 59 6.92 24.57 -7.19
C ILE A 59 7.87 25.73 -7.43
N GLU A 60 7.85 26.27 -8.65
CA GLU A 60 8.64 27.44 -9.03
C GLU A 60 7.72 28.65 -9.25
N VAL A 61 7.96 29.74 -8.52
CA VAL A 61 7.22 31.01 -8.64
C VAL A 61 8.21 32.15 -8.75
N ASP A 62 8.16 32.91 -9.85
CA ASP A 62 9.05 34.04 -10.12
C ASP A 62 10.54 33.71 -9.96
N GLY A 63 10.95 32.51 -10.40
CA GLY A 63 12.33 32.00 -10.30
C GLY A 63 12.74 31.53 -8.90
N ARG A 64 11.82 31.54 -7.92
CA ARG A 64 12.04 30.93 -6.60
C ARG A 64 11.49 29.52 -6.59
N ARG A 65 12.39 28.55 -6.46
CA ARG A 65 12.06 27.14 -6.31
C ARG A 65 11.82 26.80 -4.84
N LEU A 66 10.65 26.23 -4.56
CA LEU A 66 10.31 25.61 -3.28
C LEU A 66 10.14 24.11 -3.50
N ASP A 67 11.02 23.30 -2.90
CA ASP A 67 10.85 21.85 -2.96
C ASP A 67 9.61 21.45 -2.15
N SER A 68 8.74 20.67 -2.79
CA SER A 68 7.56 20.11 -2.14
C SER A 68 7.92 18.74 -1.57
N PRO A 69 7.69 18.50 -0.26
CA PRO A 69 8.03 17.22 0.34
C PRO A 69 7.12 16.13 -0.21
N THR A 70 7.74 15.08 -0.72
CA THR A 70 7.09 13.82 -1.12
C THR A 70 7.68 12.69 -0.31
N HIS A 71 6.91 11.62 -0.18
CA HIS A 71 7.41 10.37 0.33
C HIS A 71 7.71 9.43 -0.82
N LYS A 72 8.65 8.53 -0.56
CA LYS A 72 8.97 7.43 -1.44
C LYS A 72 7.76 6.52 -1.56
N VAL A 73 7.41 6.17 -2.79
CA VAL A 73 6.35 5.19 -3.07
C VAL A 73 6.98 3.81 -3.17
N ASP A 74 6.39 2.83 -2.48
CA ASP A 74 6.89 1.45 -2.41
C ASP A 74 7.08 0.83 -3.80
N CYS A 75 6.07 0.92 -4.66
CA CYS A 75 6.07 0.33 -5.99
C CYS A 75 5.45 1.27 -7.03
N VAL A 76 6.23 1.64 -8.06
CA VAL A 76 5.75 2.44 -9.19
C VAL A 76 6.06 1.74 -10.50
N LYS A 77 5.06 1.69 -11.38
CA LYS A 77 5.23 1.31 -12.79
C LYS A 77 4.39 2.23 -13.66
N ASN A 78 5.03 2.82 -14.66
CA ASN A 78 4.45 3.90 -15.46
C ASN A 78 3.86 5.02 -14.58
N ARG A 79 2.54 5.21 -14.60
CA ARG A 79 1.83 6.23 -13.81
C ARG A 79 0.94 5.61 -12.73
N VAL A 80 1.22 4.37 -12.34
CA VAL A 80 0.51 3.65 -11.26
C VAL A 80 1.43 3.61 -10.05
N ALA A 81 0.96 4.14 -8.93
CA ALA A 81 1.68 4.14 -7.66
C ALA A 81 0.98 3.19 -6.68
N LEU A 82 1.73 2.29 -6.05
CA LEU A 82 1.22 1.27 -5.14
C LEU A 82 1.98 1.35 -3.82
N GLU A 83 1.23 1.41 -2.72
CA GLU A 83 1.74 1.40 -1.35
C GLU A 83 1.28 0.12 -0.62
N ILE A 84 2.19 -0.50 0.14
CA ILE A 84 1.92 -1.71 0.91
C ILE A 84 1.82 -1.32 2.39
N GLU A 85 0.60 -1.05 2.82
CA GLU A 85 0.34 -0.60 4.18
C GLU A 85 -0.02 -1.78 5.10
N TRP A 86 1.02 -2.39 5.68
CA TRP A 86 0.89 -3.54 6.57
C TRP A 86 1.31 -3.25 8.00
N ASN A 87 0.32 -3.03 8.88
CA ASN A 87 0.51 -2.95 10.33
C ASN A 87 1.41 -1.80 10.82
N ASN A 88 1.56 -0.75 10.02
CA ASN A 88 2.27 0.47 10.38
C ASN A 88 1.43 1.29 11.37
N LYS A 89 2.06 2.05 12.27
CA LYS A 89 1.37 2.99 13.17
C LYS A 89 1.26 4.36 12.52
N ASP A 90 0.20 5.11 12.80
CA ASP A 90 -0.07 6.45 12.26
C ASP A 90 1.19 7.37 12.19
N PRO A 91 1.33 8.24 11.17
CA PRO A 91 0.31 8.72 10.23
C PRO A 91 0.44 8.20 8.78
N PHE A 92 0.60 6.89 8.55
CA PHE A 92 0.96 6.37 7.22
C PHE A 92 -0.14 6.58 6.17
N PHE A 93 -1.41 6.29 6.45
CA PHE A 93 -2.47 6.53 5.46
C PHE A 93 -2.61 8.00 5.06
N ASP A 94 -2.55 8.93 6.01
CA ASP A 94 -2.64 10.36 5.68
C ASP A 94 -1.46 10.81 4.83
N ARG A 95 -0.26 10.28 5.13
CA ARG A 95 0.96 10.52 4.37
C ARG A 95 0.84 10.01 2.94
N ASP A 96 0.40 8.78 2.75
CA ASP A 96 0.36 8.12 1.43
C ASP A 96 -0.76 8.70 0.57
N LEU A 97 -1.94 8.96 1.16
CA LEU A 97 -3.06 9.61 0.46
C LEU A 97 -2.69 11.03 0.02
N ASN A 98 -2.01 11.81 0.88
CA ASN A 98 -1.53 13.13 0.51
C ASN A 98 -0.44 13.07 -0.58
N ASN A 99 0.45 12.08 -0.52
CA ASN A 99 1.47 11.85 -1.54
C ASN A 99 0.82 11.53 -2.90
N PHE A 100 -0.15 10.61 -2.94
CA PHE A 100 -0.92 10.28 -4.14
C PHE A 100 -1.67 11.49 -4.70
N ARG A 101 -2.30 12.29 -3.84
CA ARG A 101 -2.96 13.54 -4.25
C ARG A 101 -1.97 14.47 -4.95
N LEU A 102 -0.84 14.79 -4.31
CA LEU A 102 0.16 15.69 -4.87
C LEU A 102 0.69 15.18 -6.21
N LEU A 103 1.07 13.90 -6.27
CA LEU A 103 1.62 13.30 -7.49
C LEU A 103 0.58 13.25 -8.62
N PHE A 104 -0.71 13.09 -8.29
CA PHE A 104 -1.79 13.13 -9.28
C PHE A 104 -2.03 14.54 -9.80
N GLU A 105 -2.07 15.55 -8.92
CA GLU A 105 -2.19 16.97 -9.31
C GLU A 105 -1.05 17.40 -10.24
N LEU A 106 0.18 16.93 -9.98
CA LEU A 106 1.36 17.14 -10.81
C LEU A 106 1.40 16.29 -12.08
N ARG A 107 0.39 15.44 -12.31
CA ARG A 107 0.33 14.46 -13.41
C ARG A 107 1.54 13.53 -13.44
N ALA A 108 2.18 13.26 -12.31
CA ALA A 108 3.25 12.27 -12.19
C ALA A 108 2.68 10.84 -12.08
N VAL A 109 1.51 10.69 -11.45
CA VAL A 109 0.74 9.46 -11.39
C VAL A 109 -0.69 9.70 -11.90
N SER A 110 -1.39 8.63 -12.22
CA SER A 110 -2.80 8.64 -12.65
C SER A 110 -3.73 7.96 -11.65
N VAL A 111 -3.18 7.11 -10.79
CA VAL A 111 -3.94 6.31 -9.83
C VAL A 111 -3.04 5.83 -8.70
N GLY A 112 -3.54 5.93 -7.47
CA GLY A 112 -2.95 5.35 -6.28
C GLY A 112 -3.58 4.00 -5.95
N VAL A 113 -2.77 3.03 -5.56
CA VAL A 113 -3.19 1.69 -5.14
C VAL A 113 -2.70 1.46 -3.72
N ILE A 114 -3.56 0.98 -2.82
CA ILE A 114 -3.16 0.61 -1.46
C ILE A 114 -3.53 -0.83 -1.20
N ILE A 115 -2.56 -1.63 -0.78
CA ILE A 115 -2.80 -2.98 -0.26
C ILE A 115 -2.64 -2.92 1.25
N THR A 116 -3.68 -3.29 1.98
CA THR A 116 -3.66 -3.36 3.44
C THR A 116 -4.40 -4.59 3.94
N ARG A 117 -4.47 -4.81 5.25
CA ARG A 117 -5.22 -5.91 5.85
C ARG A 117 -6.70 -5.56 6.03
N SER A 118 -7.57 -6.55 5.85
CA SER A 118 -8.98 -6.47 6.27
C SER A 118 -9.11 -6.59 7.79
N ASP A 119 -10.19 -6.03 8.34
CA ASP A 119 -10.46 -6.04 9.79
C ASP A 119 -10.61 -7.48 10.34
N GLU A 120 -11.19 -8.38 9.55
CA GLU A 120 -11.40 -9.79 9.91
C GLU A 120 -10.11 -10.59 10.19
N LEU A 121 -8.94 -10.10 9.75
CA LEU A 121 -7.66 -10.74 10.10
C LEU A 121 -7.33 -10.62 11.58
N GLN A 122 -7.99 -9.71 12.31
CA GLN A 122 -7.82 -9.58 13.75
C GLN A 122 -8.14 -10.89 14.49
N ASP A 123 -9.11 -11.67 14.02
CA ASP A 123 -9.46 -12.97 14.61
C ASP A 123 -8.29 -13.95 14.57
N ILE A 124 -7.60 -14.02 13.43
CA ILE A 124 -6.40 -14.85 13.23
C ILE A 124 -5.27 -14.34 14.14
N PHE A 125 -5.04 -13.03 14.18
CA PHE A 125 -3.99 -12.46 15.04
C PHE A 125 -4.25 -12.74 16.52
N ASN A 126 -5.50 -12.65 16.97
CA ASN A 126 -5.89 -12.99 18.34
C ASN A 126 -5.64 -14.48 18.63
N ALA A 127 -6.07 -15.38 17.73
CA ALA A 127 -5.89 -16.83 17.87
C ALA A 127 -4.40 -17.23 17.91
N LEU A 128 -3.53 -16.51 17.21
CA LEU A 128 -2.08 -16.71 17.22
C LEU A 128 -1.36 -16.01 18.39
N GLY A 129 -2.08 -15.35 19.31
CA GLY A 129 -1.49 -14.61 20.42
C GLY A 129 -0.77 -13.32 20.01
N ARG A 130 -1.03 -12.81 18.79
CA ARG A 130 -0.42 -11.61 18.20
C ARG A 130 -1.38 -10.42 18.13
N GLY A 131 -2.60 -10.55 18.64
CA GLY A 131 -3.66 -9.54 18.53
C GLY A 131 -3.23 -8.12 18.93
N SER A 132 -2.48 -7.97 20.03
CA SER A 132 -1.97 -6.68 20.51
C SER A 132 -0.96 -6.03 19.55
N SER A 133 -0.18 -6.83 18.83
CA SER A 133 0.78 -6.34 17.82
C SER A 133 0.08 -5.81 16.57
N TYR A 134 -1.15 -6.25 16.33
CA TYR A 134 -1.99 -5.87 15.20
C TYR A 134 -3.23 -5.09 15.64
N GLY A 135 -3.17 -4.39 16.77
CA GLY A 135 -4.33 -3.68 17.32
C GLY A 135 -4.80 -2.47 16.50
N ASN A 136 -5.82 -1.78 17.01
CA ASN A 136 -6.50 -0.66 16.34
C ASN A 136 -5.59 0.57 16.05
N SER A 137 -4.41 0.65 16.67
CA SER A 137 -3.44 1.71 16.42
C SER A 137 -2.64 1.52 15.12
N THR A 138 -2.85 0.42 14.41
CA THR A 138 -2.11 0.08 13.18
C THR A 138 -2.99 0.16 11.94
N THR A 139 -2.37 0.21 10.75
CA THR A 139 -3.08 0.27 9.46
C THR A 139 -3.94 -0.98 9.21
N HIS A 140 -5.16 -0.75 8.76
CA HIS A 140 -6.16 -1.73 8.34
C HIS A 140 -7.31 -1.05 7.58
N MET A 141 -8.16 -1.84 6.93
CA MET A 141 -9.15 -1.38 5.97
C MET A 141 -10.14 -0.35 6.53
N SER A 142 -10.81 -0.60 7.66
CA SER A 142 -11.81 0.35 8.19
C SER A 142 -11.20 1.72 8.52
N LYS A 143 -9.96 1.77 9.03
CA LYS A 143 -9.22 3.02 9.19
C LYS A 143 -8.95 3.69 7.84
N LEU A 144 -8.48 2.97 6.83
CA LEU A 144 -8.22 3.56 5.50
C LEU A 144 -9.50 4.16 4.90
N LEU A 145 -10.60 3.42 4.92
CA LEU A 145 -11.89 3.86 4.39
C LEU A 145 -12.35 5.14 5.09
N SER A 146 -12.21 5.24 6.41
CA SER A 146 -12.60 6.46 7.13
C SER A 146 -11.81 7.70 6.68
N ARG A 147 -10.55 7.55 6.26
CA ARG A 147 -9.74 8.67 5.73
C ARG A 147 -10.16 9.02 4.31
N ILE A 148 -10.40 8.01 3.47
CA ILE A 148 -10.84 8.21 2.08
C ILE A 148 -12.21 8.92 2.07
N GLU A 149 -13.17 8.42 2.85
CA GLU A 149 -14.50 9.02 3.00
C GLU A 149 -14.44 10.42 3.63
N GLY A 150 -13.48 10.64 4.52
CA GLY A 150 -13.14 11.97 5.04
C GLY A 150 -12.47 12.91 4.04
N GLY A 151 -12.26 12.48 2.79
CA GLY A 151 -11.69 13.29 1.71
C GLY A 151 -10.17 13.21 1.56
N GLY A 152 -9.49 12.29 2.24
CA GLY A 152 -8.03 12.16 2.23
C GLY A 152 -7.43 11.91 0.85
N GLY A 153 -8.14 11.21 -0.04
CA GLY A 153 -7.70 10.98 -1.43
C GLY A 153 -7.91 12.19 -2.36
N ALA A 154 -8.72 13.17 -1.95
CA ALA A 154 -9.14 14.31 -2.75
C ALA A 154 -9.56 13.89 -4.18
N GLY A 155 -8.92 14.46 -5.21
CA GLY A 155 -9.21 14.19 -6.61
C GLY A 155 -8.44 13.01 -7.23
N CYS A 156 -7.54 12.36 -6.48
CA CYS A 156 -6.76 11.24 -7.00
C CYS A 156 -7.62 9.97 -7.07
N PRO A 157 -7.72 9.30 -8.22
CA PRO A 157 -8.36 7.98 -8.30
C PRO A 157 -7.61 6.95 -7.43
N LEU A 158 -8.35 6.21 -6.61
CA LEU A 158 -7.79 5.20 -5.70
C LEU A 158 -8.39 3.81 -5.95
N LEU A 159 -7.54 2.79 -5.82
CA LEU A 159 -7.93 1.39 -5.70
C LEU A 159 -7.37 0.85 -4.38
N VAL A 160 -8.22 0.25 -3.55
CA VAL A 160 -7.79 -0.27 -2.25
C VAL A 160 -8.15 -1.74 -2.12
N PHE A 161 -7.19 -2.54 -1.68
CA PHE A 161 -7.34 -3.98 -1.52
C PHE A 161 -7.09 -4.38 -0.06
N GLY A 162 -8.05 -5.11 0.51
CA GLY A 162 -7.95 -5.70 1.84
C GLY A 162 -7.58 -7.16 1.75
N ILE A 163 -6.45 -7.55 2.34
CA ILE A 163 -6.06 -8.96 2.49
C ILE A 163 -7.04 -9.60 3.48
N ARG A 164 -7.78 -10.58 2.98
CA ARG A 164 -8.85 -11.29 3.69
C ARG A 164 -8.36 -12.54 4.39
N LYS A 165 -9.14 -13.04 5.34
CA LYS A 165 -8.84 -14.29 6.06
C LYS A 165 -8.80 -15.50 5.13
N SER A 166 -9.52 -15.47 4.01
CA SER A 166 -9.53 -16.56 3.02
C SER A 166 -8.17 -16.78 2.33
N LEU A 167 -7.25 -15.81 2.42
CA LEU A 167 -5.89 -15.93 1.89
C LEU A 167 -4.90 -16.48 2.93
N TYR A 168 -5.33 -16.70 4.17
CA TYR A 168 -4.50 -17.24 5.25
C TYR A 168 -4.20 -18.72 5.04
N VAL A 169 -2.95 -19.10 5.24
CA VAL A 169 -2.48 -20.49 5.15
C VAL A 169 -1.63 -20.84 6.36
N GLU A 170 -1.89 -22.02 6.94
CA GLU A 170 -1.06 -22.60 7.98
C GLU A 170 0.11 -23.37 7.36
N ASP A 171 1.20 -22.67 7.10
CA ASP A 171 2.44 -23.29 6.64
C ASP A 171 3.22 -23.91 7.80
N VAL A 172 3.96 -24.98 7.49
CA VAL A 172 4.93 -25.58 8.41
C VAL A 172 6.15 -24.64 8.47
N PRO A 173 6.65 -24.27 9.66
CA PRO A 173 7.83 -23.42 9.83
C PRO A 173 9.09 -23.95 9.15
#